data_AF-A0A2P2MBA8-F1
#
_entry.id   AF-A0A2P2MBA8-F1
#
_cell.length_a   1.000
_cell.length_b   1.000
_cell.length_c   1.000
_cell.angle_alpha   90.00
_cell.angle_beta   90.00
_cell.angle_gamma   90.00
#
_symmetry.space_group_name_H-M   'P 1'
#
loop_
_entity.id
_entity.type
_entity.pdbx_description
1 polymer ?
#
loop_
_entity_poly.entity_id
_entity_poly.type
_entity_poly.pdbx_seq_one_letter_code
_entity_poly.pdbx_strand_id
1 'polypeptide(L)'
;MNRKSSCCAICENSNRASICAACVNNRLNEYSTFLKTLKNRRNLLYSRLSEVLVAKGKADDQLNWRVHQKEKLASLREKLHRNKEQLIQGKAKIERISCDLSVKYGVLESARSVLERNRVEQLEKFYPNLICTQSLGHMAITSELLHKQSVVIKLICKLFPQRRVDADDERKDGFSGRYDQICNARLPRGLDPHSVPSEELAASLGYMVQLLNLVVRNLAAPALHNSGFAGSCSLIWQRDSYWNARPTSRR
;
A
#
# COMPACT_ATOMS: atom_id res chain seq x y z
N MET A 1 14.86 91.46 36.35
CA MET A 1 15.78 91.83 37.43
C MET A 1 16.66 90.64 37.80
N ASN A 2 17.84 90.58 37.17
CA ASN A 2 19.01 89.92 37.74
C ASN A 2 19.41 90.60 39.05
N ARG A 3 19.42 89.84 40.16
CA ARG A 3 20.47 89.92 41.19
C ARG A 3 20.72 88.51 41.73
N LYS A 4 21.66 87.79 41.12
CA LYS A 4 22.34 86.67 41.80
C LYS A 4 23.31 87.29 42.81
N SER A 5 22.86 87.39 44.05
CA SER A 5 23.59 88.04 45.14
C SER A 5 23.61 87.09 46.34
N SER A 6 24.81 86.65 46.70
CA SER A 6 25.16 85.97 47.95
C SER A 6 26.69 86.11 48.13
N CYS A 7 27.25 87.24 48.55
CA CYS A 7 26.73 88.27 49.46
C CYS A 7 26.37 87.67 50.82
N CYS A 8 27.34 87.63 51.75
CA CYS A 8 27.08 87.31 53.15
C CYS A 8 28.09 87.88 54.17
N ALA A 9 27.61 88.69 55.13
CA ALA A 9 28.18 88.81 56.50
C ALA A 9 27.13 89.16 57.60
N ILE A 10 25.86 89.37 57.24
CA ILE A 10 24.65 89.33 58.09
C ILE A 10 23.62 88.29 57.56
N CYS A 11 23.26 88.27 56.28
CA CYS A 11 24.13 88.19 55.10
C CYS A 11 24.38 89.48 54.24
N GLU A 12 24.86 90.62 54.78
CA GLU A 12 25.79 91.47 53.98
C GLU A 12 26.81 92.34 54.78
N ASN A 13 26.43 93.07 55.84
CA ASN A 13 27.20 94.20 56.39
C ASN A 13 27.73 93.99 57.85
N SER A 14 28.81 93.20 58.07
CA SER A 14 29.46 93.10 59.40
C SER A 14 30.92 92.57 59.39
N ASN A 15 31.74 92.99 60.37
CA ASN A 15 33.18 92.71 60.47
C ASN A 15 33.56 91.36 61.12
N ARG A 16 32.85 90.26 60.81
CA ARG A 16 33.29 88.87 61.17
C ARG A 16 32.80 87.82 60.17
N ALA A 17 33.52 86.70 60.10
CA ALA A 17 33.09 85.51 59.37
C ALA A 17 31.87 84.85 60.05
N SER A 18 30.67 85.11 59.54
CA SER A 18 29.43 84.44 59.96
C SER A 18 28.46 84.28 58.79
N ILE A 19 27.70 83.18 58.77
CA ILE A 19 26.80 82.81 57.67
C ILE A 19 25.44 82.43 58.26
N CYS A 20 24.36 82.98 57.72
CA CYS A 20 23.01 82.68 58.21
C CYS A 20 22.48 81.34 57.65
N ALA A 21 21.57 80.70 58.39
CA ALA A 21 20.95 79.43 58.00
C ALA A 21 20.23 79.50 56.64
N ALA A 22 19.69 80.66 56.25
CA ALA A 22 19.04 80.83 54.95
C ALA A 22 20.03 80.73 53.77
N CYS A 23 21.23 81.32 53.89
CA CYS A 23 22.26 81.22 52.85
C CYS A 23 22.91 79.83 52.81
N VAL A 24 23.08 79.17 53.96
CA VAL A 24 23.47 77.75 54.02
C VAL A 24 22.43 76.88 53.31
N ASN A 25 21.14 77.04 53.65
CA ASN A 25 20.05 76.28 53.03
C ASN A 25 19.89 76.59 51.52
N ASN A 26 20.11 77.83 51.07
CA ASN A 26 20.14 78.13 49.64
C ASN A 26 21.29 77.41 48.93
N ARG A 27 22.52 77.45 49.46
CA ARG A 27 23.66 76.72 48.88
C ARG A 27 23.46 75.20 48.92
N LEU A 28 22.90 74.66 50.00
CA LEU A 28 22.54 73.24 50.09
C LEU A 28 21.42 72.88 49.09
N ASN A 29 20.44 73.75 48.86
CA ASN A 29 19.40 73.54 47.85
C ASN A 29 19.95 73.60 46.42
N GLU A 30 20.83 74.56 46.11
CA GLU A 30 21.57 74.61 44.84
C GLU A 30 22.39 73.33 44.62
N TYR A 31 23.15 72.88 45.63
CA TYR A 31 23.87 71.59 45.55
C TYR A 31 22.92 70.39 45.42
N SER A 32 21.79 70.36 46.13
CA SER A 32 20.84 69.25 46.06
C SER A 32 20.15 69.16 44.69
N THR A 33 19.84 70.30 44.08
CA THR A 33 19.23 70.37 42.74
C THR A 33 20.25 70.00 41.67
N PHE A 34 21.50 70.45 41.79
CA PHE A 34 22.60 70.03 40.93
C PHE A 34 22.92 68.52 41.06
N LEU A 35 22.93 67.97 42.28
CA LEU A 35 23.10 66.52 42.50
C LEU A 35 21.91 65.72 41.95
N LYS A 36 20.68 66.23 42.04
CA LYS A 36 19.49 65.62 41.42
C LYS A 36 19.60 65.62 39.88
N THR A 37 20.02 66.71 39.25
CA THR A 37 20.18 66.75 37.78
C THR A 37 21.31 65.82 37.31
N LEU A 38 22.44 65.76 38.03
CA LEU A 38 23.50 64.80 37.75
C LEU A 38 23.04 63.34 37.95
N LYS A 39 22.31 63.03 39.02
CA LYS A 39 21.73 61.69 39.26
C LYS A 39 20.76 61.29 38.14
N ASN A 40 19.91 62.21 37.70
CA ASN A 40 18.97 61.98 36.60
C ASN A 40 19.70 61.76 35.27
N ARG A 41 20.71 62.58 34.95
CA ARG A 41 21.55 62.39 33.75
C ARG A 41 22.29 61.05 33.78
N ARG A 42 22.86 60.67 34.92
CA ARG A 42 23.51 59.37 35.12
C ARG A 42 22.53 58.22 34.91
N ASN A 43 21.34 58.29 35.51
CA ASN A 43 20.32 57.25 35.36
C ASN A 43 19.83 57.12 33.90
N LEU A 44 19.65 58.23 33.18
CA LEU A 44 19.32 58.25 31.75
C LEU A 44 20.43 57.63 30.88
N LEU A 45 21.69 57.87 31.21
CA LEU A 45 22.83 57.25 30.52
C LEU A 45 22.87 55.73 30.79
N TYR A 46 22.61 55.29 32.02
CA TYR A 46 22.51 53.86 32.34
C TYR A 46 21.33 53.17 31.64
N SER A 47 20.14 53.78 31.59
CA SER A 47 19.00 53.18 30.88
C SER A 47 19.31 53.04 29.39
N ARG A 48 19.79 54.10 28.75
CA ARG A 48 20.18 54.08 27.33
C ARG A 48 21.30 53.08 27.04
N LEU A 49 22.30 52.94 27.93
CA LEU A 49 23.33 51.93 27.80
C LEU A 49 22.74 50.51 27.92
N SER A 50 21.83 50.28 28.87
CA SER A 50 21.18 48.97 29.05
C SER A 50 20.33 48.58 27.83
N GLU A 51 19.59 49.53 27.24
CA GLU A 51 18.82 49.32 26.02
C GLU A 51 19.72 48.92 24.83
N VAL A 52 20.85 49.63 24.65
CA VAL A 52 21.83 49.33 23.60
C VAL A 52 22.50 47.96 23.81
N LEU A 53 22.82 47.60 25.05
CA LEU A 53 23.39 46.28 25.38
C LEU A 53 22.39 45.14 25.12
N VAL A 54 21.11 45.32 25.50
CA VAL A 54 20.04 44.35 25.21
C VAL A 54 19.79 44.22 23.71
N ALA A 55 19.78 45.34 22.97
CA ALA A 55 19.64 45.33 21.52
C ALA A 55 20.82 44.61 20.83
N LYS A 56 22.05 44.83 21.31
CA LYS A 56 23.24 44.12 20.82
C LYS A 56 23.15 42.62 21.09
N GLY A 57 22.82 42.20 22.32
CA GLY A 57 22.68 40.79 22.67
C GLY A 57 21.69 40.06 21.75
N LYS A 58 20.52 40.65 21.52
CA LYS A 58 19.52 40.10 20.57
C LYS A 58 20.04 39.99 19.12
N ALA A 59 20.87 40.93 18.68
CA ALA A 59 21.46 40.90 17.35
C ALA A 59 22.55 39.81 17.23
N ASP A 60 23.38 39.66 18.27
CA ASP A 60 24.41 38.62 18.37
C ASP A 60 23.76 37.22 18.43
N ASP A 61 22.68 37.04 19.20
CA ASP A 61 21.87 35.81 19.24
C ASP A 61 21.29 35.46 17.86
N GLN A 62 20.74 36.45 17.14
CA GLN A 62 20.19 36.27 15.79
C GLN A 62 21.28 35.95 14.76
N LEU A 63 22.51 36.44 14.95
CA LEU A 63 23.67 36.08 14.13
C LEU A 63 24.09 34.63 14.40
N ASN A 64 24.30 34.28 15.67
CA ASN A 64 24.67 32.93 16.10
C ASN A 64 23.66 31.87 15.64
N TRP A 65 22.35 32.15 15.78
CA TRP A 65 21.30 31.26 15.28
C TRP A 65 21.41 31.05 13.76
N ARG A 66 21.65 32.12 12.98
CA ARG A 66 21.82 32.02 11.52
C ARG A 66 23.08 31.22 11.12
N VAL A 67 24.17 31.35 11.86
CA VAL A 67 25.39 30.54 11.64
C VAL A 67 25.10 29.07 11.94
N HIS A 68 24.53 28.76 13.11
CA HIS A 68 24.23 27.39 13.51
C HIS A 68 23.26 26.67 12.55
N GLN A 69 22.23 27.36 12.03
CA GLN A 69 21.36 26.78 11.01
C GLN A 69 22.09 26.51 9.68
N LYS A 70 23.02 27.37 9.26
CA LYS A 70 23.84 27.14 8.05
C LYS A 70 24.76 25.93 8.21
N GLU A 71 25.43 25.79 9.36
CA GLU A 71 26.27 24.63 9.70
C GLU A 71 25.45 23.34 9.71
N LYS A 72 24.28 23.36 10.36
CA LYS A 72 23.34 22.23 10.38
C LYS A 72 22.93 21.82 8.96
N LEU A 73 22.55 22.78 8.12
CA LEU A 73 22.21 22.53 6.72
C LEU A 73 23.40 21.99 5.90
N ALA A 74 24.62 22.48 6.13
CA ALA A 74 25.82 21.96 5.48
C ALA A 74 26.07 20.49 5.86
N SER A 75 26.04 20.17 7.16
CA SER A 75 26.23 18.80 7.65
C SER A 75 25.17 17.81 7.13
N LEU A 76 23.91 18.27 6.98
CA LEU A 76 22.83 17.46 6.42
C LEU A 76 23.00 17.24 4.91
N ARG A 77 23.43 18.25 4.16
CA ARG A 77 23.75 18.13 2.73
C ARG A 77 24.89 17.14 2.50
N GLU A 78 25.93 17.20 3.31
CA GLU A 78 27.07 16.29 3.20
C GLU A 78 26.68 14.84 3.53
N LYS A 79 25.94 14.61 4.63
CA LYS A 79 25.39 13.28 4.96
C LYS A 79 24.50 12.73 3.83
N LEU A 80 23.65 13.59 3.25
CA LEU A 80 22.80 13.21 2.11
C LEU A 80 23.61 12.88 0.86
N HIS A 81 24.74 13.55 0.62
CA HIS A 81 25.64 13.23 -0.49
C HIS A 81 26.30 11.86 -0.29
N ARG A 82 26.95 11.62 0.85
CA ARG A 82 27.58 10.33 1.21
C ARG A 82 26.59 9.17 1.14
N ASN A 83 25.36 9.35 1.65
CA ASN A 83 24.32 8.33 1.60
C ASN A 83 23.87 8.03 0.15
N LYS A 84 23.82 9.04 -0.74
CA LYS A 84 23.51 8.83 -2.16
C LYS A 84 24.61 8.03 -2.87
N GLU A 85 25.87 8.34 -2.60
CA GLU A 85 27.02 7.61 -3.17
C GLU A 85 27.02 6.14 -2.74
N GLN A 86 26.85 5.88 -1.45
CA GLN A 86 26.73 4.51 -0.91
C GLN A 86 25.55 3.76 -1.53
N LEU A 87 24.41 4.42 -1.74
CA LEU A 87 23.24 3.81 -2.38
C LEU A 87 23.48 3.49 -3.86
N ILE A 88 24.20 4.34 -4.60
CA ILE A 88 24.58 4.07 -6.00
C ILE A 88 25.57 2.90 -6.06
N GLN A 89 26.59 2.89 -5.20
CA GLN A 89 27.56 1.78 -5.11
C GLN A 89 26.89 0.46 -4.73
N GLY A 90 25.93 0.51 -3.80
CA GLY A 90 25.11 -0.65 -3.40
C GLY A 90 24.28 -1.20 -4.54
N LYS A 91 23.56 -0.35 -5.29
CA LYS A 91 22.80 -0.75 -6.49
C LYS A 91 23.70 -1.40 -7.54
N ALA A 92 24.81 -0.75 -7.90
CA ALA A 92 25.77 -1.29 -8.87
C ALA A 92 26.45 -2.59 -8.40
N LYS A 93 26.50 -2.87 -7.09
CA LYS A 93 26.95 -4.17 -6.57
C LYS A 93 25.85 -5.24 -6.70
N ILE A 94 24.60 -4.90 -6.39
CA ILE A 94 23.45 -5.81 -6.52
C ILE A 94 23.24 -6.20 -7.99
N GLU A 95 23.26 -5.23 -8.92
CA GLU A 95 23.12 -5.48 -10.36
C GLU A 95 24.20 -6.43 -10.89
N ARG A 96 25.47 -6.21 -10.53
CA ARG A 96 26.57 -7.11 -10.91
C ARG A 96 26.38 -8.54 -10.38
N ILE A 97 25.97 -8.69 -9.12
CA ILE A 97 25.69 -10.01 -8.52
C ILE A 97 24.49 -10.66 -9.22
N SER A 98 23.45 -9.90 -9.55
CA SER A 98 22.27 -10.40 -10.27
C SER A 98 22.61 -10.92 -11.67
N CYS A 99 23.50 -10.24 -12.40
CA CYS A 99 23.97 -10.68 -13.71
C CYS A 99 24.89 -11.92 -13.63
N ASP A 100 25.77 -11.98 -12.63
CA ASP A 100 26.60 -13.18 -12.38
C ASP A 100 25.74 -14.40 -12.00
N LEU A 101 24.71 -14.20 -11.17
CA LEU A 101 23.76 -15.24 -10.80
C LEU A 101 22.93 -15.72 -12.00
N SER A 102 22.41 -14.82 -12.85
CA SER A 102 21.60 -15.23 -14.02
C SER A 102 22.43 -16.06 -15.02
N VAL A 103 23.69 -15.69 -15.25
CA VAL A 103 24.63 -16.49 -16.06
C VAL A 103 24.86 -17.87 -15.44
N LYS A 104 25.11 -17.95 -14.12
CA LYS A 104 25.29 -19.22 -13.40
C LYS A 104 24.06 -20.11 -13.46
N TYR A 105 22.85 -19.55 -13.32
CA TYR A 105 21.60 -20.29 -13.46
C TYR A 105 21.41 -20.83 -14.88
N GLY A 106 21.69 -20.06 -15.93
CA GLY A 106 21.62 -20.54 -17.32
C GLY A 106 22.60 -21.68 -17.61
N VAL A 107 23.82 -21.64 -17.05
CA VAL A 107 24.79 -22.75 -17.14
C VAL A 107 24.28 -23.99 -16.39
N LEU A 108 23.68 -23.82 -15.20
CA LEU A 108 23.13 -24.93 -14.42
C LEU A 108 21.90 -25.57 -15.10
N GLU A 109 21.01 -24.77 -15.68
CA GLU A 109 19.82 -25.23 -16.40
C GLU A 109 20.19 -25.97 -17.70
N SER A 110 21.14 -25.44 -18.47
CA SER A 110 21.67 -26.14 -19.65
C SER A 110 22.36 -27.45 -19.28
N ALA A 111 23.21 -27.47 -18.25
CA ALA A 111 23.84 -28.70 -17.74
C ALA A 111 22.79 -29.73 -17.26
N ARG A 112 21.73 -29.29 -16.58
CA ARG A 112 20.61 -30.14 -16.18
C ARG A 112 19.89 -30.73 -17.41
N SER A 113 19.62 -29.93 -18.43
CA SER A 113 18.96 -30.41 -19.67
C SER A 113 19.82 -31.47 -20.40
N VAL A 114 21.15 -31.35 -20.35
CA VAL A 114 22.08 -32.35 -20.88
C VAL A 114 21.98 -33.64 -20.07
N LEU A 115 22.01 -33.55 -18.73
CA LEU A 115 21.91 -34.72 -17.85
C LEU A 115 20.56 -35.44 -17.99
N GLU A 116 19.45 -34.71 -18.12
CA GLU A 116 18.12 -35.29 -18.32
C GLU A 116 18.03 -36.02 -19.67
N ARG A 117 18.54 -35.44 -20.76
CA ARG A 117 18.63 -36.13 -22.06
C ARG A 117 19.52 -37.36 -22.03
N ASN A 118 20.76 -37.24 -21.52
CA ASN A 118 21.69 -38.36 -21.40
C ASN A 118 21.08 -39.51 -20.57
N ARG A 119 20.30 -39.20 -19.53
CA ARG A 119 19.58 -40.20 -18.72
C ARG A 119 18.49 -40.90 -19.53
N VAL A 120 17.69 -40.18 -20.31
CA VAL A 120 16.67 -40.77 -21.19
C VAL A 120 17.33 -41.67 -22.23
N GLU A 121 18.35 -41.18 -22.93
CA GLU A 121 19.13 -41.95 -23.92
C GLU A 121 19.73 -43.24 -23.33
N GLN A 122 20.25 -43.19 -22.10
CA GLN A 122 20.73 -44.40 -21.40
C GLN A 122 19.59 -45.36 -21.05
N LEU A 123 18.45 -44.88 -20.57
CA LEU A 123 17.30 -45.73 -20.24
C LEU A 123 16.73 -46.41 -21.47
N GLU A 124 16.59 -45.68 -22.58
CA GLU A 124 16.16 -46.21 -23.88
C GLU A 124 17.14 -47.25 -24.43
N LYS A 125 18.46 -47.00 -24.30
CA LYS A 125 19.50 -47.93 -24.74
C LYS A 125 19.55 -49.23 -23.94
N PHE A 126 19.39 -49.17 -22.61
CA PHE A 126 19.55 -50.34 -21.74
C PHE A 126 18.23 -51.09 -21.45
N TYR A 127 17.07 -50.42 -21.53
CA TYR A 127 15.78 -50.99 -21.15
C TYR A 127 14.64 -50.84 -22.20
N PRO A 128 14.90 -50.94 -23.52
CA PRO A 128 13.89 -50.64 -24.55
C PRO A 128 12.67 -51.56 -24.45
N ASN A 129 12.87 -52.86 -24.20
CA ASN A 129 11.78 -53.83 -24.09
C ASN A 129 10.88 -53.58 -22.88
N LEU A 130 11.46 -53.13 -21.75
CA LEU A 130 10.72 -52.81 -20.54
C LEU A 130 9.88 -51.54 -20.75
N ILE A 131 10.47 -50.50 -21.35
CA ILE A 131 9.78 -49.26 -21.72
C ILE A 131 8.61 -49.56 -22.68
N CYS A 132 8.85 -50.37 -23.73
CA CYS A 132 7.82 -50.79 -24.67
C CYS A 132 6.67 -51.54 -23.95
N THR A 133 6.99 -52.54 -23.12
CA THR A 133 5.98 -53.34 -22.40
C THR A 133 5.13 -52.48 -21.47
N GLN A 134 5.75 -51.58 -20.71
CA GLN A 134 5.03 -50.65 -19.82
C GLN A 134 4.18 -49.64 -20.61
N SER A 135 4.70 -49.14 -21.75
CA SER A 135 3.96 -48.22 -22.62
C SER A 135 2.72 -48.88 -23.23
N LEU A 136 2.84 -50.11 -23.73
CA LEU A 136 1.72 -50.90 -24.24
C LEU A 136 0.70 -51.22 -23.14
N GLY A 137 1.14 -51.57 -21.93
CA GLY A 137 0.26 -51.76 -20.78
C GLY A 137 -0.51 -50.50 -20.40
N HIS A 138 0.18 -49.35 -20.33
CA HIS A 138 -0.45 -48.05 -20.08
C HIS A 138 -1.45 -47.67 -21.18
N MET A 139 -1.12 -47.90 -22.45
CA MET A 139 -2.02 -47.68 -23.58
C MET A 139 -3.28 -48.56 -23.50
N ALA A 140 -3.12 -49.85 -23.16
CA ALA A 140 -4.25 -50.77 -22.99
C ALA A 140 -5.20 -50.26 -21.88
N ILE A 141 -4.68 -49.98 -20.68
CA ILE A 141 -5.45 -49.45 -19.55
C ILE A 141 -6.13 -48.12 -19.91
N THR A 142 -5.41 -47.20 -20.58
CA THR A 142 -5.96 -45.90 -20.99
C THR A 142 -7.08 -46.07 -22.02
N SER A 143 -6.93 -46.96 -22.99
CA SER A 143 -7.94 -47.22 -24.01
C SER A 143 -9.21 -47.87 -23.42
N GLU A 144 -9.05 -48.78 -22.46
CA GLU A 144 -10.17 -49.38 -21.73
C GLU A 144 -10.90 -48.35 -20.86
N LEU A 145 -10.15 -47.48 -20.16
CA LEU A 145 -10.71 -46.36 -19.39
C LEU A 145 -11.51 -45.41 -20.29
N LEU A 146 -10.94 -44.95 -21.41
CA LEU A 146 -11.61 -44.08 -22.38
C LEU A 146 -12.85 -44.74 -22.99
N HIS A 147 -12.81 -46.05 -23.26
CA HIS A 147 -13.97 -46.81 -23.72
C HIS A 147 -15.08 -46.82 -22.67
N LYS A 148 -14.76 -47.17 -21.41
CA LYS A 148 -15.71 -47.17 -20.29
C LYS A 148 -16.30 -45.78 -20.06
N GLN A 149 -15.47 -44.74 -20.06
CA GLN A 149 -15.92 -43.34 -19.96
C GLN A 149 -16.86 -42.98 -21.12
N SER A 150 -16.53 -43.33 -22.36
CA SER A 150 -17.40 -43.10 -23.52
C SER A 150 -18.76 -43.78 -23.39
N VAL A 151 -18.80 -45.03 -22.93
CA VAL A 151 -20.06 -45.76 -22.66
C VAL A 151 -20.88 -45.07 -21.57
N VAL A 152 -20.25 -44.70 -20.45
CA VAL A 152 -20.95 -44.00 -19.35
C VAL A 152 -21.46 -42.62 -19.79
N ILE A 153 -20.68 -41.86 -20.56
CA ILE A 153 -21.11 -40.56 -21.11
C ILE A 153 -22.31 -40.73 -22.05
N LYS A 154 -22.31 -41.76 -22.92
CA LYS A 154 -23.46 -42.08 -23.77
C LYS A 154 -24.72 -42.42 -22.96
N LEU A 155 -24.58 -43.05 -21.79
CA LEU A 155 -25.70 -43.29 -20.86
C LEU A 155 -26.15 -41.99 -20.17
N ILE A 156 -25.22 -41.15 -19.72
CA ILE A 156 -25.53 -39.84 -19.12
C ILE A 156 -26.29 -38.95 -20.13
N CYS A 157 -25.87 -38.87 -21.39
CA CYS A 157 -26.57 -38.11 -22.43
C CYS A 157 -27.98 -38.68 -22.76
N LYS A 158 -28.25 -39.96 -22.48
CA LYS A 158 -29.60 -40.55 -22.57
C LYS A 158 -30.46 -40.20 -21.35
N LEU A 159 -29.86 -40.11 -20.15
CA LEU A 159 -30.54 -39.71 -18.91
C LEU A 159 -30.89 -38.21 -18.90
N PHE A 160 -30.03 -37.38 -19.51
CA PHE A 160 -30.20 -35.93 -19.63
C PHE A 160 -30.34 -35.53 -21.11
N PRO A 161 -31.45 -35.89 -21.78
CA PRO A 161 -31.63 -35.60 -23.19
C PRO A 161 -31.71 -34.09 -23.40
N GLN A 162 -30.71 -33.55 -24.10
CA GLN A 162 -30.71 -32.18 -24.61
C GLN A 162 -31.28 -32.16 -26.03
N ARG A 163 -32.19 -31.21 -26.31
CA ARG A 163 -32.82 -31.06 -27.63
C ARG A 163 -32.97 -29.58 -27.96
N ARG A 164 -32.80 -29.25 -29.24
CA ARG A 164 -33.26 -27.98 -29.81
C ARG A 164 -34.67 -28.17 -30.35
N VAL A 165 -35.58 -27.27 -30.01
CA VAL A 165 -36.99 -27.33 -30.41
C VAL A 165 -37.35 -26.04 -31.13
N ASP A 166 -37.99 -26.18 -32.28
CA ASP A 166 -38.69 -25.10 -32.96
C ASP A 166 -40.01 -24.83 -32.23
N ALA A 167 -40.33 -23.57 -31.94
CA ALA A 167 -41.56 -23.23 -31.23
C ALA A 167 -42.77 -23.35 -32.17
N ASP A 168 -43.66 -24.30 -31.92
CA ASP A 168 -45.01 -24.30 -32.48
C ASP A 168 -45.80 -23.09 -31.95
N ASP A 169 -46.57 -22.45 -32.83
CA ASP A 169 -47.25 -21.15 -32.65
C ASP A 169 -48.36 -21.11 -31.57
N GLU A 170 -48.60 -22.21 -30.84
CA GLU A 170 -49.80 -22.36 -29.98
C GLU A 170 -49.65 -21.87 -28.53
N ARG A 171 -48.46 -21.44 -28.07
CA ARG A 171 -48.26 -20.99 -26.67
C ARG A 171 -48.20 -19.47 -26.53
N LYS A 172 -49.04 -18.95 -25.63
CA LYS A 172 -49.28 -17.52 -25.34
C LYS A 172 -48.11 -16.75 -24.67
N ASP A 173 -46.87 -17.23 -24.83
CA ASP A 173 -45.67 -16.69 -24.19
C ASP A 173 -44.95 -15.63 -25.05
N GLY A 174 -45.61 -15.02 -26.05
CA GLY A 174 -45.16 -13.81 -26.77
C GLY A 174 -43.85 -13.87 -27.58
N PHE A 175 -43.11 -14.99 -27.53
CA PHE A 175 -41.73 -15.10 -28.03
C PHE A 175 -41.54 -16.30 -28.98
N SER A 176 -41.97 -16.14 -30.23
CA SER A 176 -41.67 -17.10 -31.30
C SER A 176 -40.16 -17.23 -31.52
N GLY A 177 -39.65 -18.46 -31.58
CA GLY A 177 -38.23 -18.73 -31.84
C GLY A 177 -37.70 -20.02 -31.21
N ARG A 178 -36.59 -20.52 -31.75
CA ARG A 178 -35.90 -21.72 -31.26
C ARG A 178 -35.54 -21.62 -29.77
N TYR A 179 -35.64 -22.74 -29.08
CA TYR A 179 -35.16 -22.89 -27.71
C TYR A 179 -34.46 -24.24 -27.53
N ASP A 180 -33.47 -24.25 -26.64
CA ASP A 180 -32.81 -25.48 -26.20
C ASP A 180 -33.47 -25.94 -24.89
N GLN A 181 -33.61 -27.25 -24.70
CA GLN A 181 -34.21 -27.85 -23.50
C GLN A 181 -33.38 -29.04 -23.00
N ILE A 182 -33.45 -29.29 -21.69
CA ILE A 182 -32.86 -30.45 -21.02
C ILE A 182 -33.97 -31.17 -20.23
N CYS A 183 -34.13 -32.48 -20.42
CA CYS A 183 -35.18 -33.27 -19.75
C CYS A 183 -36.60 -32.70 -19.96
N ASN A 184 -36.86 -32.07 -21.11
CA ASN A 184 -38.09 -31.33 -21.46
C ASN A 184 -38.34 -30.02 -20.67
N ALA A 185 -37.37 -29.49 -19.92
CA ALA A 185 -37.42 -28.14 -19.34
C ALA A 185 -36.61 -27.15 -20.20
N ARG A 186 -37.20 -25.99 -20.52
CA ARG A 186 -36.55 -24.93 -21.31
C ARG A 186 -35.31 -24.38 -20.60
N LEU A 187 -34.21 -24.24 -21.34
CA LEU A 187 -33.02 -23.53 -20.89
C LEU A 187 -33.15 -22.02 -21.18
N PRO A 188 -32.53 -21.15 -20.37
CA PRO A 188 -32.53 -19.70 -20.61
C PRO A 188 -31.86 -19.35 -21.94
N ARG A 189 -32.38 -18.34 -22.63
CA ARG A 189 -31.83 -17.86 -23.91
C ARG A 189 -30.59 -17.01 -23.66
N GLY A 190 -29.41 -17.64 -23.76
CA GLY A 190 -28.12 -16.98 -23.58
C GLY A 190 -27.89 -16.61 -22.11
N LEU A 191 -27.91 -15.31 -21.80
CA LEU A 191 -27.72 -14.78 -20.44
C LEU A 191 -29.01 -14.18 -19.83
N ASP A 192 -30.15 -14.26 -20.54
CA ASP A 192 -31.42 -13.75 -20.02
C ASP A 192 -32.15 -14.82 -19.19
N PRO A 193 -32.28 -14.66 -17.86
CA PRO A 193 -33.04 -15.58 -17.02
C PRO A 193 -34.56 -15.41 -17.17
N HIS A 194 -35.04 -14.28 -17.68
CA HIS A 194 -36.47 -14.00 -17.79
C HIS A 194 -37.13 -14.64 -19.02
N SER A 195 -36.35 -15.26 -19.91
CA SER A 195 -36.86 -15.96 -21.09
C SER A 195 -37.60 -17.27 -20.78
N VAL A 196 -37.61 -17.72 -19.52
CA VAL A 196 -38.23 -18.96 -19.04
C VAL A 196 -38.87 -18.69 -17.65
N PRO A 197 -40.06 -19.25 -17.33
CA PRO A 197 -40.66 -19.14 -16.00
C PRO A 197 -39.73 -19.62 -14.89
N SER A 198 -39.75 -18.95 -13.73
CA SER A 198 -38.76 -19.17 -12.66
C SER A 198 -38.68 -20.62 -12.14
N GLU A 199 -39.78 -21.36 -12.11
CA GLU A 199 -39.81 -22.76 -11.68
C GLU A 199 -39.14 -23.69 -12.70
N GLU A 200 -39.42 -23.46 -13.98
CA GLU A 200 -38.86 -24.22 -15.10
C GLU A 200 -37.37 -23.92 -15.29
N LEU A 201 -36.98 -22.65 -15.15
CA LEU A 201 -35.58 -22.20 -15.10
C LEU A 201 -34.80 -22.88 -13.98
N ALA A 202 -35.37 -22.90 -12.77
CA ALA A 202 -34.73 -23.53 -11.61
C ALA A 202 -34.52 -25.04 -11.84
N ALA A 203 -35.52 -25.73 -12.40
CA ALA A 203 -35.43 -27.13 -12.76
C ALA A 203 -34.38 -27.40 -13.86
N SER A 204 -34.38 -26.61 -14.94
CA SER A 204 -33.45 -26.79 -16.07
C SER A 204 -31.99 -26.56 -15.66
N LEU A 205 -31.73 -25.52 -14.86
CA LEU A 205 -30.40 -25.28 -14.27
C LEU A 205 -30.01 -26.38 -13.27
N GLY A 206 -30.95 -26.91 -12.49
CA GLY A 206 -30.71 -28.07 -11.61
C GLY A 206 -30.25 -29.32 -12.38
N TYR A 207 -30.88 -29.63 -13.50
CA TYR A 207 -30.45 -30.72 -14.39
C TYR A 207 -29.06 -30.47 -14.99
N MET A 208 -28.74 -29.23 -15.38
CA MET A 208 -27.40 -28.88 -15.88
C MET A 208 -26.32 -29.04 -14.80
N VAL A 209 -26.58 -28.66 -13.55
CA VAL A 209 -25.65 -28.87 -12.42
C VAL A 209 -25.45 -30.37 -12.17
N GLN A 210 -26.49 -31.19 -12.23
CA GLN A 210 -26.33 -32.65 -12.08
C GLN A 210 -25.57 -33.29 -13.22
N LEU A 211 -25.86 -32.90 -14.47
CA LEU A 211 -25.15 -33.34 -15.66
C LEU A 211 -23.65 -33.05 -15.53
N LEU A 212 -23.28 -31.81 -15.17
CA LEU A 212 -21.89 -31.42 -14.95
C LEU A 212 -21.23 -32.24 -13.82
N ASN A 213 -21.91 -32.41 -12.68
CA ASN A 213 -21.38 -33.22 -11.56
C ASN A 213 -21.10 -34.68 -11.95
N LEU A 214 -21.94 -35.27 -12.80
CA LEU A 214 -21.73 -36.64 -13.30
C LEU A 214 -20.60 -36.69 -14.33
N VAL A 215 -20.55 -35.75 -15.29
CA VAL A 215 -19.53 -35.71 -16.34
C VAL A 215 -18.13 -35.45 -15.76
N VAL A 216 -17.99 -34.46 -14.88
CA VAL A 216 -16.72 -34.09 -14.21
C VAL A 216 -16.12 -35.30 -13.47
N ARG A 217 -16.94 -36.01 -12.69
CA ARG A 217 -16.50 -37.19 -11.92
C ARG A 217 -16.07 -38.35 -12.82
N ASN A 218 -16.83 -38.62 -13.88
CA ASN A 218 -16.53 -39.75 -14.77
C ASN A 218 -15.32 -39.48 -15.68
N LEU A 219 -15.12 -38.23 -16.12
CA LEU A 219 -13.94 -37.83 -16.91
C LEU A 219 -12.68 -37.56 -16.07
N ALA A 220 -12.78 -37.57 -14.74
CA ALA A 220 -11.74 -37.09 -13.82
C ALA A 220 -11.24 -35.66 -14.17
N ALA A 221 -12.12 -34.84 -14.74
CA ALA A 221 -11.80 -33.50 -15.20
C ALA A 221 -11.75 -32.51 -14.00
N PRO A 222 -10.87 -31.50 -14.01
CA PRO A 222 -10.88 -30.46 -12.99
C PRO A 222 -12.10 -29.54 -13.16
N ALA A 223 -12.85 -29.31 -12.08
CA ALA A 223 -13.91 -28.30 -12.02
C ALA A 223 -13.40 -27.02 -11.34
N LEU A 224 -13.62 -25.87 -11.99
CA LEU A 224 -13.22 -24.55 -11.46
C LEU A 224 -14.08 -24.10 -10.27
N HIS A 225 -15.36 -24.46 -10.29
CA HIS A 225 -16.34 -24.14 -9.26
C HIS A 225 -16.83 -25.41 -8.60
N ASN A 226 -17.12 -25.34 -7.31
CA ASN A 226 -17.81 -26.42 -6.61
C ASN A 226 -19.32 -26.27 -6.85
N SER A 227 -20.04 -27.40 -6.87
CA SER A 227 -21.49 -27.37 -6.96
C SER A 227 -22.13 -28.48 -6.13
N GLY A 228 -23.39 -28.26 -5.77
CA GLY A 228 -24.23 -29.19 -5.02
C GLY A 228 -25.57 -29.31 -5.71
N PHE A 229 -25.91 -30.51 -6.16
CA PHE A 229 -27.20 -30.80 -6.74
C PHE A 229 -28.27 -30.92 -5.65
N ALA A 230 -29.34 -30.15 -5.78
CA ALA A 230 -30.51 -30.15 -4.90
C ALA A 230 -31.80 -29.92 -5.70
N GLY A 231 -31.92 -30.58 -6.86
CA GLY A 231 -33.01 -30.34 -7.81
C GLY A 231 -33.03 -28.88 -8.25
N SER A 232 -34.21 -28.25 -8.21
CA SER A 232 -34.41 -26.84 -8.55
C SER A 232 -33.67 -25.86 -7.61
N CYS A 233 -33.19 -26.31 -6.45
CA CYS A 233 -32.44 -25.49 -5.49
C CYS A 233 -30.91 -25.72 -5.56
N SER A 234 -30.41 -26.23 -6.69
CA SER A 234 -28.98 -26.52 -6.88
C SER A 234 -28.10 -25.28 -6.74
N LEU A 235 -26.90 -25.47 -6.17
CA LEU A 235 -25.98 -24.39 -5.81
C LEU A 235 -24.64 -24.55 -6.50
N ILE A 236 -24.02 -23.40 -6.84
CA ILE A 236 -22.64 -23.30 -7.32
C ILE A 236 -21.93 -22.29 -6.42
N TRP A 237 -20.69 -22.58 -6.01
CA TRP A 237 -19.87 -21.67 -5.23
C TRP A 237 -18.40 -21.74 -5.64
N GLN A 238 -17.70 -20.61 -5.49
CA GLN A 238 -16.25 -20.56 -5.60
C GLN A 238 -15.62 -21.02 -4.29
N ARG A 239 -14.40 -21.55 -4.36
CA ARG A 239 -13.62 -21.98 -3.18
C ARG A 239 -12.84 -20.79 -2.65
N ASP A 240 -12.93 -20.53 -1.35
CA ASP A 240 -12.14 -19.45 -0.71
C ASP A 240 -10.63 -19.74 -0.77
N SER A 241 -10.26 -21.02 -0.76
CA SER A 241 -8.88 -21.48 -0.95
C SER A 241 -8.84 -22.92 -1.46
N TYR A 242 -7.66 -23.40 -1.85
CA TYR A 242 -7.44 -24.81 -2.19
C TYR A 242 -7.93 -25.76 -1.09
N TRP A 243 -7.63 -25.42 0.17
CA TRP A 243 -7.95 -26.20 1.37
C TRP A 243 -9.40 -26.03 1.86
N ASN A 244 -10.04 -24.86 1.65
CA ASN A 244 -11.45 -24.66 2.00
C ASN A 244 -12.37 -24.79 0.78
N ALA A 245 -12.95 -25.98 0.62
CA ALA A 245 -13.91 -26.30 -0.44
C ALA A 245 -15.38 -26.02 -0.07
N ARG A 246 -15.68 -25.61 1.17
CA ARG A 246 -17.05 -25.46 1.67
C ARG A 246 -17.72 -24.23 1.04
N PRO A 247 -19.06 -24.24 0.83
CA PRO A 247 -19.78 -23.01 0.50
C PRO A 247 -19.62 -22.02 1.65
N THR A 248 -19.42 -20.74 1.31
CA THR A 248 -19.50 -19.66 2.29
C THR A 248 -20.87 -19.70 2.95
N SER A 249 -20.90 -19.66 4.28
CA SER A 249 -22.17 -19.66 5.02
C SER A 249 -22.97 -18.42 4.64
N ARG A 250 -24.15 -18.62 4.04
CA ARG A 250 -25.09 -17.52 3.77
C ARG A 250 -25.38 -16.81 5.10
N ARG A 251 -25.05 -15.52 5.14
CA ARG A 251 -25.65 -14.55 6.07
C ARG A 251 -26.87 -13.93 5.39
#